data_AF-A0A8T4P7V8-F1
#
_entry.id   AF-A0A8T4P7V8-F1
#
_cell.length_a   1.000
_cell.length_b   1.000
_cell.length_c   1.000
_cell.angle_alpha   90.00
_cell.angle_beta   90.00
_cell.angle_gamma   90.00
#
_symmetry.space_group_name_H-M   'P 1'
#
loop_
_entity.id
_entity.type
_entity.pdbx_description
1 polymer ?
#
loop_
_entity_poly.entity_id
_entity_poly.type
_entity_poly.pdbx_seq_one_letter_code
_entity_poly.pdbx_strand_id
1 'polypeptide(L)' 'MAKREKRLEKGIKSIEKQIRLHKEKIKKFGREKDYLEGYWEKEIEDLKKRKENREEKLKRKN' A
#
# COMPACT_ATOMS: atom_id res chain seq x y z
N MET A 1 -1.06 4.07 24.83
CA MET A 1 -2.01 3.90 23.69
C MET A 1 -1.61 4.70 22.44
N ALA A 2 -1.36 6.01 22.54
CA ALA A 2 -1.05 6.91 21.41
C ALA A 2 0.17 6.53 20.55
N LYS A 3 1.22 5.92 21.14
CA LYS A 3 2.40 5.45 20.37
C LYS A 3 2.07 4.33 19.37
N ARG A 4 1.07 3.49 19.64
CA ARG A 4 0.66 2.41 18.72
C ARG A 4 -0.13 2.96 17.53
N GLU A 5 -1.01 3.92 17.79
CA GLU A 5 -1.83 4.60 16.79
C GLU A 5 -0.98 5.38 15.80
N LYS A 6 -0.09 6.27 16.30
CA LYS A 6 0.87 6.99 15.45
C LYS A 6 1.72 6.05 14.58
N ARG A 7 2.07 4.86 15.10
CA ARG A 7 2.80 3.83 14.33
C ARG A 7 1.93 3.19 13.23
N LEU A 8 0.65 2.95 13.51
CA LEU A 8 -0.30 2.43 12.52
C LEU A 8 -0.54 3.46 11.42
N GLU A 9 -0.83 4.71 11.77
CA GLU A 9 -1.03 5.82 10.82
C GLU A 9 0.19 6.06 9.93
N LYS A 10 1.40 6.13 10.52
CA LYS A 10 2.64 6.26 9.75
C LYS A 10 2.81 5.10 8.78
N GLY A 11 2.44 3.90 9.22
CA GLY A 11 2.42 2.70 8.40
C GLY A 11 1.44 2.77 7.22
N ILE A 12 0.21 3.23 7.47
CA ILE A 12 -0.81 3.42 6.43
C ILE A 12 -0.30 4.42 5.39
N LYS A 13 0.20 5.60 5.81
CA LYS A 13 0.78 6.60 4.91
C LYS A 13 1.96 6.05 4.09
N SER A 14 2.80 5.22 4.69
CA SER A 14 3.90 4.57 3.98
C SER A 14 3.40 3.60 2.90
N ILE A 15 2.38 2.81 3.22
CA ILE A 15 1.76 1.86 2.27
C ILE A 15 1.09 2.63 1.12
N GLU A 16 0.39 3.72 1.39
CA GLU A 16 -0.20 4.58 0.36
C GLU A 16 0.85 5.13 -0.60
N LYS A 17 1.99 5.58 -0.06
CA LYS A 17 3.13 6.03 -0.88
C LYS A 17 3.67 4.90 -1.78
N GLN A 18 3.79 3.68 -1.26
CA GLN A 18 4.24 2.52 -2.03
C GLN A 18 3.27 2.18 -3.17
N ILE A 19 1.96 2.14 -2.88
CA ILE A 19 0.91 1.93 -3.90
C ILE A 19 1.00 2.99 -5.00
N ARG A 20 1.15 4.27 -4.63
CA ARG A 20 1.28 5.36 -5.61
C ARG A 20 2.50 5.17 -6.51
N LEU A 21 3.65 4.85 -5.93
CA LEU A 21 4.88 4.60 -6.69
C LEU A 21 4.74 3.39 -7.64
N HIS A 22 4.05 2.33 -7.24
CA HIS A 22 3.83 1.17 -8.11
C HIS A 22 2.87 1.51 -9.25
N LYS A 23 1.80 2.28 -8.99
CA LYS A 23 0.91 2.80 -10.05
C LYS A 23 1.65 3.70 -11.04
N GLU A 24 2.54 4.57 -10.55
CA GLU A 24 3.39 5.41 -11.40
C GLU A 24 4.34 4.58 -12.27
N LYS A 25 4.91 3.49 -11.72
CA LYS A 25 5.75 2.55 -12.48
C LYS A 25 4.95 1.82 -13.56
N ILE A 26 3.76 1.31 -13.24
CA ILE A 26 2.85 0.71 -14.23
C ILE A 26 2.55 1.72 -15.34
N LYS A 27 2.16 2.95 -15.00
CA LYS A 27 1.88 3.99 -16.00
C LYS A 27 3.10 4.33 -16.87
N LYS A 28 4.31 4.28 -16.31
CA LYS A 28 5.56 4.62 -17.00
C LYS A 28 6.10 3.47 -17.88
N PHE A 29 5.90 2.22 -17.47
CA PHE A 29 6.56 1.05 -18.07
C PHE A 29 5.62 -0.04 -18.59
N GLY A 30 4.31 0.02 -18.29
CA GLY A 30 3.27 -0.96 -18.70
C GLY A 30 2.94 -0.97 -20.19
N ARG A 31 3.81 -0.40 -21.04
CA ARG A 31 3.76 -0.58 -22.49
C ARG A 31 5.01 -1.23 -23.07
N GLU A 32 6.09 -1.28 -22.30
CA GLU A 32 7.38 -1.85 -22.73
C GLU A 32 7.75 -3.12 -21.97
N LYS A 33 7.15 -3.37 -20.79
CA LYS A 33 7.50 -4.47 -19.89
C LYS A 33 6.29 -5.07 -19.18
N ASP A 34 5.43 -5.77 -19.92
CA ASP A 34 4.23 -6.45 -19.41
C ASP A 34 4.48 -7.34 -18.18
N TYR A 35 5.63 -8.04 -18.13
CA TYR A 35 5.97 -8.88 -16.97
C TYR A 35 6.16 -8.10 -15.66
N LEU A 36 6.54 -6.82 -15.75
CA LEU A 36 6.68 -5.95 -14.58
C LEU A 36 5.33 -5.38 -14.15
N GLU A 37 4.39 -5.21 -15.08
CA GLU A 37 3.04 -4.75 -14.76
C GLU A 37 2.34 -5.74 -13.85
N GLY A 38 2.28 -7.02 -14.21
CA GLY A 38 1.69 -8.06 -13.36
C GLY A 38 2.38 -8.20 -11.99
N TYR A 39 3.70 -8.01 -11.93
CA TYR A 39 4.43 -7.97 -10.65
C TYR A 39 3.99 -6.79 -9.77
N TRP A 40 3.92 -5.57 -10.32
CA TRP A 40 3.50 -4.39 -9.57
C TRP A 40 2.02 -4.41 -9.19
N GLU A 41 1.16 -4.99 -10.02
CA GLU A 41 -0.26 -5.20 -9.70
C GLU A 41 -0.44 -6.10 -8.48
N LYS A 42 0.27 -7.24 -8.45
CA LYS A 42 0.27 -8.14 -7.29
C LYS A 42 0.77 -7.46 -6.02
N GLU A 43 1.87 -6.71 -6.11
CA GLU A 43 2.38 -5.94 -4.98
C GLU A 43 1.37 -4.89 -4.50
N ILE A 44 0.66 -4.21 -5.40
CA ILE A 44 -0.41 -3.27 -5.05
C ILE A 44 -1.54 -3.98 -4.29
N GLU A 45 -1.93 -5.17 -4.70
CA GLU A 45 -2.98 -5.95 -4.01
C GLU A 45 -2.56 -6.33 -2.59
N ASP A 46 -1.35 -6.83 -2.41
CA ASP A 46 -0.80 -7.16 -1.09
C ASP A 46 -0.68 -5.93 -0.19
N LEU A 47 -0.28 -4.79 -0.76
CA LEU A 47 -0.24 -3.51 -0.04
C LEU A 47 -1.64 -3.05 0.39
N LYS A 48 -2.67 -3.20 -0.45
CA LYS A 48 -4.06 -2.89 -0.08
C LYS A 48 -4.53 -3.74 1.09
N LYS A 49 -4.30 -5.06 1.05
CA LYS A 49 -4.64 -5.97 2.17
C LYS A 49 -3.91 -5.57 3.45
N ARG A 50 -2.63 -5.21 3.37
CA ARG A 50 -1.86 -4.73 4.54
C ARG A 50 -2.39 -3.40 5.09
N LYS A 51 -2.84 -2.48 4.22
CA LYS A 51 -3.45 -1.22 4.61
C LYS A 51 -4.76 -1.46 5.37
N GLU A 52 -5.65 -2.25 4.78
CA GLU A 52 -6.96 -2.59 5.36
C GLU A 52 -6.82 -3.22 6.76
N ASN A 53 -5.93 -4.20 6.92
CA ASN A 53 -5.62 -4.80 8.21
C ASN A 53 -5.14 -3.79 9.27
N ARG A 54 -4.43 -2.72 8.86
CA ARG A 54 -3.98 -1.67 9.78
C ARG A 54 -5.10 -0.70 10.11
N GLU A 55 -5.95 -0.37 9.14
CA GLU A 55 -7.13 0.47 9.33
C GLU A 55 -8.15 -0.21 10.25
N GLU A 56 -8.40 -1.51 10.10
CA GLU A 56 -9.24 -2.27 11.04
C GLU A 56 -8.70 -2.23 12.46
N LYS A 57 -7.38 -2.41 12.62
CA LYS A 57 -6.71 -2.32 13.93
C LYS A 57 -6.80 -0.92 14.55
N LEU A 58 -6.96 0.12 13.72
CA LEU A 58 -7.18 1.49 14.16
C LEU A 58 -8.65 1.69 14.57
N LYS A 59 -9.59 1.17 13.77
CA LYS A 59 -11.05 1.28 14.00
C LYS A 59 -11.52 0.53 15.24
N ARG A 60 -11.02 -0.69 15.51
CA ARG A 60 -11.36 -1.47 16.72
C ARG A 60 -10.95 -0.82 18.04
N LYS A 61 -10.35 0.38 17.99
CA LYS A 61 -9.87 1.15 19.13
C LYS A 61 -10.65 2.42 19.41
N ASN A 62 -11.44 2.89 18.43
CA ASN A 62 -12.43 3.97 18.62
C ASN A 62 -13.76 3.35 18.99
#